data_AF-A0A7I7RFE3-F1
#
_entry.id   AF-A0A7I7RFE3-F1
#
_cell.length_a   1.000
_cell.length_b   1.000
_cell.length_c   1.000
_cell.angle_alpha   90.00
_cell.angle_beta   90.00
_cell.angle_gamma   90.00
#
_symmetry.space_group_name_H-M   'P 1'
#
loop_
_entity.id
_entity.type
_entity.pdbx_description
1 polymer ?
#
loop_
_entity_poly.entity_id
_entity_poly.type
_entity_poly.pdbx_seq_one_letter_code
_entity_poly.pdbx_strand_id
1 'polypeptide(L)' 'MTTIAAAVGEPYTIGLTRTGLIRLSRKVRGTEHFIIFDRTAALTVCDAIVDFVEQQD' A
#
# COMPACT_ATOMS: atom_id res chain seq x y z
N MET A 1 -2.13 -12.96 3.88
CA MET A 1 -1.33 -11.87 3.28
C MET A 1 -1.35 -12.07 1.78
N THR A 2 -1.34 -10.98 1.03
CA THR A 2 -1.41 -10.97 -0.43
C THR A 2 -0.20 -10.22 -0.96
N THR A 3 0.39 -10.70 -2.05
CA THR A 3 1.53 -10.07 -2.71
C THR A 3 1.04 -9.27 -3.91
N ILE A 4 1.53 -8.04 -4.08
CA ILE A 4 1.23 -7.16 -5.22
C ILE A 4 2.54 -6.91 -5.96
N ALA A 5 2.55 -7.17 -7.27
CA ALA A 5 3.74 -6.91 -8.09
C ALA A 5 4.08 -5.42 -8.11
N ALA A 6 5.37 -5.10 -8.02
CA ALA A 6 5.87 -3.73 -8.19
C ALA A 6 6.38 -3.54 -9.63
N ALA A 7 6.24 -2.33 -10.18
CA ALA A 7 6.78 -1.99 -11.50
C ALA A 7 8.32 -2.04 -11.54
N VAL A 8 8.98 -1.76 -10.41
CA VAL A 8 10.44 -1.83 -10.24
C VAL A 8 10.73 -2.36 -8.85
N GLY A 9 11.69 -3.28 -8.71
CA GLY A 9 12.21 -3.81 -7.43
C GLY A 9 11.35 -4.89 -6.76
N GLU A 10 11.54 -5.12 -5.45
CA GLU A 10 10.80 -6.16 -4.70
C GLU A 10 9.29 -5.88 -4.66
N PRO A 11 8.43 -6.93 -4.64
CA PRO A 11 6.98 -6.77 -4.59
C PRO A 11 6.49 -6.19 -3.25
N TYR A 12 5.27 -5.68 -3.24
CA TYR A 12 4.59 -5.26 -2.02
C TYR A 12 3.90 -6.45 -1.36
N THR A 13 3.80 -6.41 -0.04
CA THR A 13 2.95 -7.29 0.75
C THR A 13 1.84 -6.47 1.38
N ILE A 14 0.59 -6.90 1.23
CA ILE A 14 -0.56 -6.33 1.92
C ILE A 14 -1.23 -7.36 2.82
N GLY A 15 -1.66 -6.93 4.00
CA GLY A 15 -2.37 -7.79 4.93
C GLY A 15 -2.97 -7.01 6.10
N LEU A 16 -3.56 -7.76 7.02
CA LEU A 16 -4.07 -7.21 8.27
C LEU A 16 -3.03 -7.37 9.39
N THR A 17 -2.92 -6.35 10.21
CA THR A 17 -2.25 -6.41 11.51
C THR A 17 -3.10 -7.19 12.52
N ARG A 18 -2.53 -7.50 13.69
CA ARG A 18 -3.27 -8.17 14.78
C ARG A 18 -4.49 -7.38 15.27
N THR A 19 -4.47 -6.05 15.10
CA THR A 19 -5.57 -5.16 15.50
C THR A 19 -6.55 -4.88 14.36
N GLY A 20 -6.42 -5.58 13.21
CA GLY A 20 -7.31 -5.41 12.07
C GLY A 20 -7.02 -4.22 11.16
N LEU A 21 -5.96 -3.45 11.43
CA LEU A 21 -5.50 -2.39 10.52
C LEU A 21 -4.84 -2.98 9.29
N ILE A 22 -4.97 -2.31 8.14
CA ILE A 22 -4.34 -2.69 6.88
C ILE A 22 -2.88 -2.26 6.93
N ARG A 23 -1.96 -3.18 6.64
CA ARG A 23 -0.53 -2.90 6.48
C ARG A 23 -0.11 -3.20 5.05
N LEU A 24 0.44 -2.20 4.38
CA LEU A 24 1.15 -2.33 3.11
C LEU A 24 2.64 -2.20 3.40
N SER A 25 3.44 -3.21 3.09
CA SER A 25 4.90 -3.19 3.30
C SER A 25 5.68 -3.60 2.07
N ARG A 26 6.94 -3.17 2.04
CA ARG A 26 7.89 -3.48 0.98
C ARG A 26 9.31 -3.39 1.52
N LYS A 27 10.21 -4.25 1.02
CA LYS A 27 11.64 -4.12 1.27
C LYS A 27 12.29 -3.24 0.20
N VAL A 28 13.09 -2.28 0.65
CA VAL A 28 13.90 -1.38 -0.18
C VAL A 28 15.33 -1.46 0.33
N ARG A 29 16.24 -1.97 -0.52
CA ARG A 29 17.67 -2.15 -0.17
C ARG A 29 17.87 -2.92 1.15
N GLY A 30 17.06 -3.94 1.39
CA GLY A 30 17.11 -4.77 2.60
C GLY A 30 16.36 -4.20 3.81
N THR A 31 15.92 -2.94 3.79
CA THR A 31 15.12 -2.32 4.85
C THR A 31 13.62 -2.44 4.56
N GLU A 32 12.83 -2.87 5.54
CA GLU A 32 11.37 -2.90 5.41
C GLU A 32 10.77 -1.51 5.67
N HIS A 33 10.00 -1.03 4.70
CA HIS A 33 9.15 0.14 4.82
C HIS A 33 7.69 -0.30 4.83
N PHE A 34 6.86 0.36 5.62
CA PHE A 34 5.44 0.05 5.67
C PHE A 34 4.59 1.27 5.96
N ILE A 35 3.33 1.19 5.55
CA ILE A 35 2.29 2.15 5.89
C ILE A 35 1.12 1.36 6.50
N ILE A 36 0.49 1.93 7.54
CA ILE A 36 -0.65 1.35 8.23
C ILE A 36 -1.84 2.29 8.09
N PHE A 37 -2.98 1.74 7.73
CA PHE A 37 -4.24 2.45 7.61
C PHE A 37 -5.35 1.68 8.33
N ASP A 38 -6.33 2.38 8.85
CA ASP A 38 -7.65 1.77 9.02
C ASP A 38 -8.35 1.64 7.66
N ARG A 39 -9.55 1.02 7.66
CA ARG A 39 -10.31 0.79 6.43
C ARG A 39 -10.72 2.09 5.74
N THR A 40 -11.15 3.10 6.50
CA THR A 40 -11.66 4.36 5.95
C THR A 40 -10.52 5.16 5.33
N ALA A 41 -9.40 5.31 6.05
CA ALA A 41 -8.22 6.00 5.57
C ALA A 41 -7.64 5.33 4.31
N ALA A 42 -7.62 4.00 4.25
CA ALA A 42 -7.15 3.27 3.07
C ALA A 42 -7.99 3.59 1.83
N LEU A 43 -9.32 3.62 1.96
CA LEU A 43 -10.22 3.96 0.86
C LEU A 43 -10.02 5.41 0.39
N THR A 44 -9.95 6.37 1.32
CA THR A 44 -9.72 7.78 0.98
C THR A 44 -8.38 8.01 0.28
N VAL A 45 -7.31 7.32 0.72
CA VAL A 45 -6.00 7.44 0.05
C VAL A 45 -6.02 6.82 -1.34
N CYS A 46 -6.67 5.66 -1.53
CA CYS A 46 -6.80 5.05 -2.85
C CYS A 46 -7.60 5.95 -3.81
N ASP A 47 -8.70 6.52 -3.34
CA ASP A 47 -9.53 7.47 -4.10
C ASP A 47 -8.72 8.69 -4.54
N ALA A 48 -8.02 9.34 -3.61
CA ALA A 48 -7.16 10.48 -3.92
C ALA A 48 -6.01 10.16 -4.91
N ILE A 49 -5.47 8.93 -4.89
CA ILE A 49 -4.46 8.50 -5.85
C ILE A 49 -5.07 8.33 -7.24
N VAL A 50 -6.27 7.75 -7.33
CA VAL A 50 -7.00 7.61 -8.61
C VAL A 50 -7.29 8.98 -9.20
N ASP A 51 -7.88 9.88 -8.42
CA ASP A 51 -8.15 11.26 -8.84
C ASP A 51 -6.90 11.97 -9.35
N PHE A 52 -5.77 11.78 -8.66
CA PHE A 52 -4.50 12.38 -9.07
C PHE A 52 -4.02 11.85 -10.42
N VAL A 53 -4.12 10.53 -10.66
CA VAL A 53 -3.71 9.90 -11.93
C VAL A 53 -4.61 10.35 -13.08
N GLU A 54 -5.93 10.39 -12.88
CA GLU A 54 -6.90 10.84 -13.90
C GLU A 54 -6.66 12.29 -14.33
N GLN A 55 -6.09 13.13 -13.48
CA GLN A 55 -5.71 14.51 -13.83
C GLN A 55 -4.44 14.63 -14.67
N GLN A 56 -3.63 13.56 -14.79
CA GLN A 56 -2.40 13.56 -15.58
C GLN A 56 -2.59 13.04 -17.01
N ASP A 57 -3.71 12.37 -17.30
CA ASP A 57 -4.09 11.86 -18.63
C ASP A 57 -4.86 12.92 -19.46
#